data_AF-A0A9X8CYC2-F1
#
_entry.id   AF-A0A9X8CYC2-F1
#
_cell.length_a   1.000
_cell.length_b   1.000
_cell.length_c   1.000
_cell.angle_alpha   90.00
_cell.angle_beta   90.00
_cell.angle_gamma   90.00
#
_symmetry.space_group_name_H-M   'P 1'
#
loop_
_entity.id
_entity.type
_entity.pdbx_description
1 polymer ?
#
loop_
_entity_poly.entity_id
_entity_poly.type
_entity_poly.pdbx_seq_one_letter_code
_entity_poly.pdbx_strand_id
1 'polypeptide(L)'
;FNTVAWRTLPQEFGGIRGLDLATLGIPSEAEYLAHYYRRAGRTQPERQATAFHWAFALMRWAVIFEGIAARAARGNAVDDNAAQIGTLGLALAQRGLEALETPAESI
;
A
#
# COMPACT_ATOMS: atom_id res chain seq x y z
N PHE A 1 -3.49 5.88 3.92
CA PHE A 1 -4.57 5.07 3.33
C PHE A 1 -4.31 3.63 3.76
N ASN A 2 -5.22 3.03 4.54
CA ASN A 2 -4.95 1.77 5.24
C ASN A 2 -4.96 0.54 4.30
N THR A 3 -5.68 0.61 3.18
CA THR A 3 -5.89 -0.57 2.32
C THR A 3 -4.67 -0.97 1.48
N VAL A 4 -3.57 -0.22 1.55
CA VAL A 4 -2.31 -0.57 0.86
C VAL A 4 -1.83 -1.98 1.18
N ALA A 5 -2.13 -2.51 2.39
CA ALA A 5 -1.75 -3.86 2.79
C ALA A 5 -2.35 -4.96 1.90
N TRP A 6 -3.59 -4.80 1.41
CA TRP A 6 -4.21 -5.78 0.49
C TRP A 6 -3.51 -5.82 -0.88
N ARG A 7 -2.79 -4.75 -1.24
CA ARG A 7 -2.15 -4.60 -2.55
C ARG A 7 -0.64 -4.83 -2.53
N THR A 8 -0.06 -5.02 -1.35
CA THR A 8 1.37 -5.30 -1.17
C THR A 8 1.59 -6.71 -0.63
N LEU A 9 2.72 -7.31 -0.99
CA LEU A 9 3.12 -8.64 -0.51
C LEU A 9 3.59 -8.61 0.95
N PRO A 10 3.64 -9.76 1.65
CA PRO A 10 4.15 -9.83 3.03
C PRO A 10 5.56 -9.24 3.23
N GLN A 11 6.43 -9.37 2.23
CA GLN A 11 7.78 -8.82 2.22
C GLN A 11 7.79 -7.31 1.96
N GLU A 12 6.70 -6.74 1.44
CA GLU A 12 6.54 -5.33 1.11
C GLU A 12 5.90 -4.55 2.27
N PHE A 13 6.59 -4.58 3.43
CA PHE A 13 6.23 -3.79 4.62
C PHE A 13 4.86 -4.12 5.22
N GLY A 14 4.65 -5.40 5.56
CA GLY A 14 3.43 -5.85 6.26
C GLY A 14 2.21 -5.98 5.36
N GLY A 15 2.42 -6.20 4.06
CA GLY A 15 1.36 -6.53 3.12
C GLY A 15 0.74 -7.91 3.39
N ILE A 16 -0.43 -8.14 2.81
CA ILE A 16 -1.21 -9.37 2.96
C ILE A 16 -1.67 -9.93 1.62
N ARG A 17 -1.23 -9.34 0.50
CA ARG A 17 -1.53 -9.84 -0.84
C ARG A 17 -1.01 -11.28 -1.01
N GLY A 18 -1.85 -12.14 -1.57
CA GLY A 18 -1.52 -13.54 -1.84
C GLY A 18 -1.61 -14.48 -0.64
N LEU A 19 -1.97 -13.97 0.55
CA LEU A 19 -2.34 -14.81 1.69
C LEU A 19 -3.77 -15.34 1.53
N ASP A 20 -4.06 -16.47 2.16
CA ASP A 20 -5.43 -16.96 2.31
C ASP A 20 -6.16 -16.13 3.38
N LEU A 21 -6.77 -15.04 2.94
CA LEU A 21 -7.46 -14.11 3.82
C LEU A 21 -8.66 -14.76 4.54
N ALA A 22 -9.35 -15.69 3.88
CA ALA A 22 -10.51 -16.36 4.44
C ALA A 22 -10.10 -17.24 5.63
N THR A 23 -9.06 -18.06 5.49
CA THR A 23 -8.53 -18.88 6.58
C THR A 23 -7.99 -18.02 7.73
N LEU A 24 -7.44 -16.84 7.43
CA LEU A 24 -6.96 -15.89 8.43
C LEU A 24 -8.07 -15.06 9.10
N GLY A 25 -9.33 -15.18 8.65
CA GLY A 25 -10.44 -14.37 9.14
C GLY A 25 -10.32 -12.88 8.78
N ILE A 26 -9.57 -12.56 7.73
CA ILE A 26 -9.36 -11.20 7.24
C ILE A 26 -10.36 -10.94 6.10
N PRO A 27 -11.13 -9.84 6.14
CA PRO A 27 -12.04 -9.49 5.04
C PRO A 27 -11.25 -9.14 3.77
N SER A 28 -11.88 -9.30 2.61
CA SER A 28 -11.37 -8.76 1.36
C SER A 28 -11.27 -7.23 1.39
N GLU A 29 -10.48 -6.65 0.48
CA GLU A 29 -10.36 -5.19 0.36
C GLU A 29 -11.73 -4.55 0.10
N ALA A 30 -12.52 -5.15 -0.78
CA ALA A 30 -13.87 -4.68 -1.13
C ALA A 30 -14.83 -4.71 0.07
N GLU A 31 -14.83 -5.79 0.86
CA GLU A 31 -15.67 -5.89 2.06
C GLU A 31 -15.29 -4.86 3.11
N TYR A 32 -13.99 -4.66 3.34
CA TYR A 32 -13.48 -3.64 4.26
C TYR A 32 -13.90 -2.23 3.83
N LEU A 33 -13.71 -1.89 2.55
CA LEU A 33 -14.09 -0.59 2.00
C LEU A 33 -15.59 -0.37 2.01
N ALA A 34 -16.40 -1.37 1.65
CA ALA A 34 -17.85 -1.30 1.71
C ALA A 34 -18.33 -1.04 3.15
N HIS A 35 -17.74 -1.71 4.14
CA HIS A 35 -18.03 -1.44 5.55
C HIS A 35 -17.65 0.01 5.93
N TYR A 36 -16.44 0.45 5.56
CA TYR A 36 -15.95 1.80 5.85
C TYR A 36 -16.85 2.88 5.24
N TYR A 37 -17.17 2.78 3.94
CA TYR A 37 -17.98 3.78 3.25
C TYR A 37 -19.41 3.86 3.79
N ARG A 38 -20.01 2.71 4.13
CA ARG A 38 -21.30 2.68 4.81
C ARG A 38 -21.24 3.40 6.16
N ARG A 39 -20.23 3.12 6.98
CA ARG A 39 -20.10 3.72 8.32
C ARG A 39 -19.75 5.21 8.26
N ALA A 40 -19.01 5.62 7.24
CA ALA A 40 -18.61 7.01 7.00
C ALA A 40 -19.68 7.85 6.27
N GLY A 41 -20.81 7.26 5.85
CA GLY A 41 -21.83 7.96 5.07
C GLY A 41 -21.34 8.43 3.69
N ARG A 42 -20.44 7.66 3.06
CA ARG A 42 -19.80 7.95 1.76
C ARG A 42 -20.14 6.87 0.73
N THR A 43 -21.42 6.54 0.60
CA THR A 43 -21.90 5.49 -0.30
C THR A 43 -21.91 5.92 -1.77
N GLN A 44 -21.92 7.22 -2.03
CA GLN A 44 -21.81 7.81 -3.37
C GLN A 44 -20.45 7.50 -4.02
N PRO A 45 -20.40 6.93 -5.25
CA PRO A 45 -19.15 6.52 -5.92
C PRO A 45 -18.09 7.63 -6.01
N GLU A 46 -18.50 8.87 -6.27
CA GLU A 46 -17.62 10.04 -6.35
C GLU A 46 -16.94 10.41 -5.02
N ARG A 47 -17.40 9.84 -3.91
CA ARG A 47 -16.82 10.00 -2.57
C ARG A 47 -15.99 8.80 -2.12
N GLN A 48 -15.85 7.79 -2.98
CA GLN A 48 -15.04 6.60 -2.75
C GLN A 48 -13.62 6.76 -3.32
N ALA A 49 -12.74 5.86 -2.92
CA ALA A 49 -11.38 5.86 -3.41
C ALA A 49 -11.35 5.39 -4.87
N THR A 50 -10.56 6.10 -5.66
CA THR A 50 -10.23 5.78 -7.05
C THR A 50 -8.79 5.30 -7.13
N ALA A 51 -8.40 4.67 -8.25
CA ALA A 51 -7.02 4.22 -8.54
C ALA A 51 -5.93 5.22 -8.09
N PHE A 52 -6.18 6.53 -8.30
CA PHE A 52 -5.32 7.62 -7.84
C PHE A 52 -4.97 7.54 -6.35
N HIS A 53 -5.91 7.21 -5.48
CA HIS A 53 -5.71 7.18 -4.03
C HIS A 53 -4.73 6.09 -3.60
N TRP A 54 -4.84 4.90 -4.21
CA TRP A 54 -3.88 3.81 -4.01
C TRP A 54 -2.51 4.18 -4.56
N ALA A 55 -2.45 4.66 -5.81
CA ALA A 55 -1.21 5.07 -6.45
C ALA A 55 -0.48 6.14 -5.63
N PHE A 56 -1.19 7.18 -5.19
CA PHE A 56 -0.65 8.22 -4.32
C PHE A 56 -0.16 7.66 -2.98
N ALA A 57 -0.94 6.80 -2.33
CA ALA A 57 -0.56 6.25 -1.03
C ALA A 57 0.70 5.39 -1.11
N LEU A 58 0.83 4.58 -2.15
CA LEU A 58 1.98 3.71 -2.42
C LEU A 58 3.22 4.53 -2.81
N MET A 59 3.05 5.54 -3.69
CA MET A 59 4.13 6.45 -4.07
C MET A 59 4.64 7.25 -2.86
N ARG A 60 3.74 7.71 -1.99
CA ARG A 60 4.12 8.40 -0.74
C ARG A 60 4.99 7.50 0.14
N TRP A 61 4.67 6.20 0.25
CA TRP A 61 5.54 5.26 0.96
C TRP A 61 6.87 5.04 0.26
N ALA A 62 6.88 4.91 -1.07
CA ALA A 62 8.10 4.78 -1.86
C ALA A 62 9.08 5.94 -1.60
N VAL A 63 8.59 7.18 -1.61
CA VAL A 63 9.39 8.39 -1.34
C VAL A 63 9.87 8.45 0.11
N ILE A 64 9.09 7.97 1.08
CA ILE A 64 9.53 7.88 2.48
C ILE A 64 10.74 6.95 2.60
N PHE A 65 10.66 5.75 2.00
CA PHE A 65 11.73 4.77 2.04
C PHE A 65 12.97 5.23 1.25
N GLU A 66 12.78 5.85 0.09
CA GLU A 66 13.87 6.48 -0.65
C GLU A 66 14.56 7.57 0.18
N GLY A 67 13.79 8.42 0.87
CA GLY A 67 14.35 9.44 1.75
C GLY A 67 15.17 8.85 2.91
N ILE A 68 14.75 7.69 3.46
CA ILE A 68 15.52 6.98 4.49
C ILE A 68 16.82 6.41 3.90
N ALA A 69 16.74 5.73 2.75
CA ALA A 69 17.90 5.17 2.06
C ALA A 69 18.92 6.26 1.67
N ALA A 70 18.45 7.40 1.16
CA ALA A 70 19.30 8.53 0.79
C ALA A 70 20.02 9.14 2.01
N ARG A 71 19.36 9.23 3.18
CA ARG A 71 20.02 9.68 4.42
C ARG A 71 21.03 8.66 4.93
N ALA A 72 20.71 7.37 4.82
CA ALA A 72 21.62 6.30 5.18
C ALA A 72 22.90 6.29 4.34
N ALA A 73 22.77 6.43 3.02
CA ALA A 73 23.89 6.49 2.08
C ALA A 73 24.85 7.67 2.36
N ARG A 74 24.35 8.72 3.02
CA ARG A 74 25.14 9.89 3.44
C ARG A 74 25.79 9.72 4.83
N GLY A 75 25.74 8.53 5.43
CA GLY A 75 26.30 8.25 6.75
C GLY A 75 25.42 8.68 7.93
N ASN A 76 24.17 9.06 7.68
CA ASN A 76 23.22 9.50 8.72
C ASN A 76 22.17 8.42 9.05
N ALA A 77 22.46 7.14 8.80
CA ALA A 77 21.60 6.05 9.26
C ALA A 77 21.86 5.74 10.73
N VAL A 78 20.78 5.56 11.49
CA VAL A 78 20.82 5.15 12.89
C VAL A 78 20.73 3.62 13.03
N ASP A 79 20.57 2.88 11.93
CA ASP A 79 20.29 1.43 11.93
C ASP A 79 20.83 0.72 10.67
N ASP A 80 21.28 -0.53 10.82
CA ASP A 80 21.90 -1.39 9.77
C ASP A 80 20.90 -1.84 8.68
N ASN A 81 19.61 -1.59 8.88
CA ASN A 81 18.53 -2.05 8.01
C ASN A 81 18.33 -1.19 6.74
N ALA A 82 19.18 -0.19 6.51
CA ALA A 82 18.98 0.81 5.46
C ALA A 82 18.99 0.24 4.02
N ALA A 83 19.75 -0.82 3.76
CA ALA A 83 19.82 -1.44 2.44
C ALA A 83 18.51 -2.17 2.06
N GLN A 84 17.86 -2.84 3.02
CA GLN A 84 16.53 -3.45 2.79
C GLN A 84 15.45 -2.37 2.56
N ILE A 85 15.60 -1.19 3.15
CA ILE A 85 14.64 -0.09 2.98
C ILE A 85 14.67 0.48 1.55
N GLY A 86 15.82 0.53 0.89
CA GLY A 86 15.90 0.95 -0.53
C GLY A 86 15.08 0.05 -1.46
N THR A 87 15.14 -1.27 -1.25
CA THR A 87 14.35 -2.22 -2.06
C THR A 87 12.84 -2.08 -1.86
N LEU A 88 12.40 -1.70 -0.65
CA LEU A 88 10.99 -1.43 -0.38
C LEU A 88 10.49 -0.19 -1.14
N GLY A 89 11.34 0.83 -1.29
CA GLY A 89 11.00 2.04 -2.06
C GLY A 89 10.60 1.69 -3.51
N LEU A 90 11.43 0.92 -4.19
CA LEU A 90 11.16 0.48 -5.57
C LEU A 90 9.90 -0.39 -5.66
N ALA A 91 9.76 -1.38 -4.78
CA ALA A 91 8.60 -2.27 -4.80
C ALA A 91 7.29 -1.50 -4.65
N LEU A 92 7.22 -0.54 -3.72
CA LEU A 92 6.02 0.26 -3.51
C LEU A 92 5.74 1.24 -4.65
N ALA A 93 6.77 1.76 -5.32
CA ALA A 93 6.59 2.55 -6.54
C ALA A 93 5.94 1.72 -7.65
N GLN A 94 6.40 0.47 -7.85
CA GLN A 94 5.82 -0.46 -8.82
C GLN A 94 4.36 -0.80 -8.52
N ARG A 95 4.02 -1.07 -7.25
CA ARG A 95 2.62 -1.27 -6.83
C ARG A 95 1.77 -0.03 -7.09
N GLY A 96 2.34 1.16 -6.94
CA GLY A 96 1.66 2.42 -7.25
C GLY A 96 1.29 2.54 -8.73
N LEU A 97 2.17 2.10 -9.63
CA LEU A 97 1.91 2.04 -11.07
C LEU A 97 0.86 0.96 -11.40
N GLU A 98 0.99 -0.24 -10.83
CA GLU A 98 0.03 -1.34 -10.99
C GLU A 98 -1.40 -0.92 -10.58
N ALA A 99 -1.52 -0.11 -9.52
CA ALA A 99 -2.80 0.39 -9.05
C ALA A 99 -3.49 1.36 -10.03
N LEU A 100 -2.77 1.97 -10.98
CA LEU A 100 -3.34 2.79 -12.05
C LEU A 100 -3.81 1.95 -13.24
N GLU A 101 -3.18 0.80 -13.46
CA GLU A 101 -3.47 -0.10 -14.59
C GLU A 101 -4.62 -1.07 -14.26
N THR A 102 -4.79 -1.42 -12.98
CA THR A 102 -5.83 -2.35 -12.52
C THR A 102 -7.03 -1.59 -11.93
N PRO A 103 -8.23 -1.65 -12.54
CA PRO A 103 -9.43 -1.05 -11.98
C PRO A 103 -9.73 -1.61 -10.58
N ALA A 104 -10.24 -0.77 -9.69
CA ALA A 104 -10.46 -1.09 -8.27
C ALA A 104 -11.40 -2.28 -7.99
N GLU A 105 -12.11 -2.78 -9.01
CA GLU A 105 -13.05 -3.91 -8.93
C GLU A 105 -12.39 -5.29 -9.11
N SER A 106 -11.08 -5.37 -9.38
CA SER A 106 -10.42 -6.59 -9.85
C SER A 106 -9.59 -7.36 -8.81
N ILE A 107 -9.66 -7.00 -7.52
CA ILE A 107 -8.85 -7.60 -6.44
C ILE A 107 -9.73 -7.98 -5.25
#